data_AF-A0A7Y2TEV3-F1
#
_entry.id   AF-A0A7Y2TEV3-F1
#
_cell.length_a   1.000
_cell.length_b   1.000
_cell.length_c   1.000
_cell.angle_alpha   90.00
_cell.angle_beta   90.00
_cell.angle_gamma   90.00
#
_symmetry.space_group_name_H-M   'P 1'
#
loop_
_entity.id
_entity.type
_entity.pdbx_description
1 polymer ?
#
loop_
_entity_poly.entity_id
_entity_poly.type
_entity_poly.pdbx_seq_one_letter_code
_entity_poly.pdbx_strand_id
1 'polypeptide(L)'
;MKSNPITDKVFDLASKTHKNLSLEALLKAATERNEGRITSTGALAADTGKFTGRSPKDKFSVEDDLTRDQVWWGEINQPYAPEKFDALLEKVIQHYKGKEIFVRDAYAC
;
A
#
# COMPACT_ATOMS: atom_id res chain seq x y z
N MET A 1 13.85 2.71 9.29
CA MET A 1 12.51 3.33 9.39
C MET A 1 12.38 4.23 10.60
N LYS A 2 11.89 5.47 10.44
CA LYS A 2 11.46 6.31 11.58
C LYS A 2 10.10 5.79 12.07
N SER A 3 9.86 5.80 13.38
CA SER A 3 8.55 5.45 13.95
C SER A 3 7.47 6.35 13.34
N ASN A 4 6.34 5.74 12.98
CA ASN A 4 5.17 6.44 12.48
C ASN A 4 3.92 5.77 13.08
N PRO A 5 3.02 6.55 13.70
CA PRO A 5 1.88 5.99 14.42
C PRO A 5 0.98 5.05 13.61
N ILE A 6 0.88 5.24 12.30
CA ILE A 6 0.05 4.39 11.43
C ILE A 6 0.76 3.07 11.18
N THR A 7 2.03 3.10 10.78
CA THR A 7 2.79 1.87 10.48
C THR A 7 3.03 1.05 11.73
N ASP A 8 3.25 1.70 12.88
CA ASP A 8 3.49 1.02 14.16
C ASP A 8 2.25 0.21 14.57
N LYS A 9 1.04 0.78 14.44
CA LYS A 9 -0.23 0.05 14.64
C LYS A 9 -0.36 -1.17 13.71
N VAL A 10 0.01 -1.02 12.44
CA VAL A 10 -0.04 -2.13 11.48
C VAL A 10 0.93 -3.24 11.87
N PHE A 11 2.12 -2.90 12.35
CA PHE A 11 3.14 -3.88 12.74
C PHE A 11 2.73 -4.65 14.00
N ASP A 12 2.13 -3.97 14.97
CA ASP A 12 1.65 -4.58 16.22
C ASP A 12 0.50 -5.57 15.96
N LEU A 13 -0.35 -5.29 14.96
CA LEU A 13 -1.48 -6.14 14.60
C LEU A 13 -1.11 -7.30 13.66
N ALA A 14 -0.04 -7.17 12.88
CA ALA A 14 0.41 -8.19 11.94
C ALA A 14 0.91 -9.44 12.67
N SER A 15 0.69 -10.63 12.10
CA SER A 15 1.24 -11.87 12.66
C SER A 15 2.74 -12.00 12.42
N LYS A 16 3.23 -11.40 11.33
CA LYS A 16 4.64 -11.46 10.93
C LYS A 16 5.00 -10.29 10.04
N THR A 17 6.15 -9.67 10.33
CA THR A 17 6.63 -8.49 9.58
C THR A 17 7.98 -8.77 8.95
N HIS A 18 8.02 -8.79 7.61
CA HIS A 18 9.25 -8.91 6.82
C HIS A 18 9.76 -7.54 6.42
N LYS A 19 10.94 -7.14 6.93
CA LYS A 19 11.53 -5.83 6.64
C LYS A 19 12.67 -5.96 5.64
N ASN A 20 12.63 -5.17 4.57
CA ASN A 20 13.72 -5.00 3.59
C ASN A 20 14.28 -6.31 3.04
N LEU A 21 13.41 -7.25 2.68
CA LEU A 21 13.82 -8.53 2.10
C LEU A 21 14.67 -8.35 0.84
N SER A 22 15.60 -9.29 0.63
CA SER A 22 16.35 -9.40 -0.62
C SER A 22 15.41 -9.75 -1.78
N LEU A 23 15.89 -9.52 -3.02
CA LEU A 23 15.17 -9.93 -4.22
C LEU A 23 14.84 -11.43 -4.20
N GLU A 24 15.82 -12.28 -3.88
CA GLU A 24 15.65 -13.74 -3.82
C GLU A 24 14.56 -14.16 -2.83
N ALA A 25 14.54 -13.54 -1.63
CA ALA A 25 13.54 -13.83 -0.63
C ALA A 25 12.13 -13.37 -1.07
N LEU A 26 12.02 -12.25 -1.80
CA LEU A 26 10.75 -11.79 -2.38
C LEU A 26 10.25 -12.71 -3.49
N LEU A 27 11.14 -13.16 -4.39
CA LEU A 27 10.78 -14.10 -5.46
C LEU A 27 10.30 -15.43 -4.89
N LYS A 28 11.00 -15.94 -3.87
CA LYS A 28 10.59 -17.15 -3.14
C LYS A 28 9.21 -16.97 -2.48
N ALA A 29 9.00 -15.87 -1.77
CA ALA A 29 7.72 -15.59 -1.14
C ALA A 29 6.57 -15.52 -2.17
N ALA A 30 6.75 -14.76 -3.25
CA ALA A 30 5.71 -14.60 -4.28
C ALA A 30 5.33 -15.92 -4.95
N THR A 31 6.32 -16.78 -5.23
CA THR A 31 6.10 -18.09 -5.86
C THR A 31 5.46 -19.10 -4.89
N GLU A 32 5.93 -19.18 -3.64
CA GLU A 32 5.32 -20.05 -2.61
C GLU A 32 3.87 -19.66 -2.28
N ARG A 33 3.53 -18.38 -2.45
CA ARG A 33 2.19 -17.83 -2.23
C ARG A 33 1.29 -17.89 -3.47
N ASN A 34 1.79 -18.41 -4.60
CA ASN A 34 1.09 -18.42 -5.89
C ASN A 34 0.65 -17.01 -6.37
N GLU A 35 1.39 -15.98 -5.99
CA GLU A 35 1.14 -14.58 -6.38
C GLU A 35 1.85 -14.22 -7.71
N GLY A 36 2.68 -15.12 -8.23
CA GLY A 36 3.32 -15.01 -9.54
C GLY A 36 4.09 -16.27 -9.93
N ARG A 37 4.63 -16.28 -11.14
CA ARG A 37 5.45 -17.39 -11.67
C ARG A 37 6.73 -16.89 -12.31
N ILE A 38 7.78 -17.69 -12.23
CA ILE A 38 9.02 -17.42 -12.95
C ILE A 38 8.85 -17.82 -14.42
N THR A 39 9.12 -16.89 -15.31
CA THR A 39 9.07 -17.08 -16.77
C THR A 39 10.29 -17.84 -17.27
N SER A 40 10.27 -18.27 -18.53
CA SER A 40 11.42 -18.93 -19.17
C SER A 40 12.67 -18.03 -19.25
N THR A 41 12.51 -16.71 -19.11
CA THR A 41 13.62 -15.75 -19.08
C THR A 41 14.08 -15.39 -17.67
N GLY A 42 13.51 -16.01 -16.63
CA GLY A 42 13.86 -15.78 -15.23
C GLY A 42 13.16 -14.59 -14.57
N ALA A 43 12.34 -13.83 -15.29
CA ALA A 43 11.54 -12.75 -14.71
C ALA A 43 10.30 -13.28 -13.97
N LEU A 44 9.87 -12.59 -12.91
CA LEU A 44 8.58 -12.84 -12.26
C LEU A 44 7.45 -12.22 -13.09
N ALA A 45 6.47 -13.03 -13.48
CA ALA A 45 5.23 -12.58 -14.08
C ALA A 45 4.07 -12.76 -13.08
N ALA A 46 3.27 -11.70 -12.90
CA ALA A 46 2.08 -11.67 -12.06
C ALA A 46 0.89 -11.14 -12.85
N ASP A 47 -0.32 -11.49 -12.43
CA ASP A 47 -1.58 -11.04 -13.02
C ASP A 47 -2.31 -10.14 -12.00
N THR A 48 -2.69 -8.93 -12.41
CA THR A 48 -3.39 -7.94 -11.55
C THR A 48 -4.92 -8.07 -11.63
N GLY A 49 -5.43 -9.06 -12.36
CA GLY A 49 -6.83 -9.38 -12.50
C GLY A 49 -7.59 -8.28 -13.24
N LYS A 50 -8.72 -7.85 -12.66
CA LYS A 50 -9.61 -6.83 -13.27
C LYS A 50 -8.92 -5.48 -13.46
N PHE A 51 -7.95 -5.13 -12.62
CA PHE A 51 -7.34 -3.80 -12.60
C PHE A 51 -5.96 -3.83 -13.28
N THR A 52 -5.95 -3.64 -14.60
CA THR A 52 -4.73 -3.70 -15.44
C THR A 52 -4.09 -2.34 -15.69
N GLY A 53 -4.60 -1.28 -15.06
CA GLY A 53 -4.10 0.09 -15.21
C GLY A 53 -4.50 0.97 -14.03
N ARG A 54 -4.27 2.28 -14.18
CA ARG A 54 -4.66 3.26 -13.17
C ARG A 54 -6.18 3.40 -13.11
N SER A 55 -6.70 3.74 -11.93
CA SER A 55 -8.09 4.16 -11.72
C SER A 55 -8.15 5.64 -11.32
N PRO A 56 -8.03 6.61 -12.26
CA PRO A 56 -7.96 8.03 -11.92
C PRO A 56 -9.17 8.54 -11.12
N LYS A 57 -10.35 7.95 -11.36
CA LYS A 57 -11.60 8.30 -10.68
C LYS A 57 -11.66 7.84 -9.22
N ASP A 58 -10.78 6.93 -8.81
CA ASP A 58 -10.68 6.41 -7.44
C ASP A 58 -9.54 7.07 -6.64
N LYS A 59 -8.96 8.16 -7.17
CA LYS A 59 -7.94 8.97 -6.49
C LYS A 59 -8.60 10.15 -5.78
N PHE A 60 -8.31 10.31 -4.50
CA PHE A 60 -8.76 11.42 -3.68
C PHE A 60 -7.61 12.04 -2.88
N SER A 61 -7.80 13.29 -2.46
CA SER A 61 -6.95 13.98 -1.49
C SER A 61 -7.83 14.45 -0.34
N VAL A 62 -7.37 14.21 0.89
CA VAL A 62 -8.10 14.69 2.08
C VAL A 62 -8.13 16.21 2.06
N GLU A 63 -9.30 16.81 2.29
CA GLU A 63 -9.47 18.25 2.40
C GLU A 63 -9.46 18.63 3.89
N ASP A 64 -8.27 18.92 4.41
CA ASP A 64 -8.00 19.39 5.76
C ASP A 64 -7.46 20.84 5.75
N ASP A 65 -7.13 21.38 6.92
CA ASP A 65 -6.64 22.75 7.05
C ASP A 65 -5.30 23.01 6.34
N LEU A 66 -4.52 21.96 6.06
CA LEU A 66 -3.24 22.09 5.35
C LEU A 66 -3.42 22.09 3.83
N THR A 67 -4.45 21.41 3.35
CA THR A 67 -4.64 21.11 1.92
C THR A 67 -5.71 21.97 1.28
N ARG A 68 -6.72 22.43 2.04
CA ARG A 68 -7.89 23.17 1.56
C ARG A 68 -7.54 24.30 0.59
N ASP A 69 -6.52 25.10 0.94
CA ASP A 69 -6.13 26.27 0.14
C ASP A 69 -4.89 26.02 -0.73
N GLN A 70 -4.29 24.82 -0.66
CA GLN A 70 -3.02 24.50 -1.32
C GLN A 70 -3.18 23.55 -2.51
N VAL A 71 -4.18 22.67 -2.46
CA VAL A 71 -4.40 21.67 -3.51
C VAL A 71 -5.21 22.28 -4.65
N TRP A 72 -4.80 21.98 -5.89
CA TRP A 72 -5.58 22.32 -7.08
C TRP A 72 -6.76 21.36 -7.26
N TRP A 73 -7.90 21.71 -6.67
CA TRP A 73 -9.12 20.90 -6.66
C TRP A 73 -9.80 20.81 -8.03
N GLY A 74 -10.42 19.66 -8.32
CA GLY A 74 -11.17 19.42 -9.55
C GLY A 74 -11.46 17.93 -9.76
N GLU A 75 -11.81 17.54 -10.99
CA GLU A 75 -12.09 16.14 -11.33
C GLU A 75 -10.88 15.20 -11.10
N ILE A 76 -9.66 15.74 -11.13
CA ILE A 76 -8.41 14.98 -10.95
C ILE A 76 -8.02 14.86 -9.47
N ASN A 77 -8.12 15.95 -8.71
CA ASN A 77 -7.87 15.98 -7.26
C ASN A 77 -9.21 16.16 -6.57
N GLN A 78 -9.88 15.04 -6.32
CA GLN A 78 -11.19 15.01 -5.71
C GLN A 78 -11.05 15.17 -4.19
N PRO A 79 -11.80 16.08 -3.54
CA PRO A 79 -11.74 16.25 -2.10
C PRO A 79 -12.34 15.02 -1.40
N TYR A 80 -11.75 14.68 -0.25
CA TYR A 80 -12.26 13.63 0.63
C TYR A 80 -12.36 14.15 2.05
N ALA A 81 -13.50 13.92 2.69
CA ALA A 81 -13.74 14.38 4.05
C ALA A 81 -12.78 13.68 5.04
N PRO A 82 -12.11 14.41 5.95
CA PRO A 82 -11.17 13.84 6.92
C PRO A 82 -11.75 12.68 7.73
N GLU A 83 -13.00 12.78 8.15
CA GLU A 83 -13.67 11.78 8.99
C GLU A 83 -13.93 10.48 8.21
N LYS A 84 -14.20 10.61 6.91
CA LYS A 84 -14.32 9.45 6.02
C LYS A 84 -12.97 8.80 5.74
N PHE A 85 -11.90 9.60 5.67
CA PHE A 85 -10.54 9.09 5.57
C PHE A 85 -10.18 8.29 6.82
N ASP A 86 -10.38 8.85 8.01
CA ASP A 86 -10.07 8.18 9.28
C ASP A 86 -10.82 6.85 9.42
N ALA A 87 -12.11 6.83 9.07
CA ALA A 87 -12.90 5.60 9.08
C ALA A 87 -12.39 4.55 8.07
N LEU A 88 -11.90 4.97 6.90
CA LEU A 88 -11.29 4.08 5.91
C LEU A 88 -9.91 3.60 6.36
N LEU A 89 -9.09 4.48 6.92
CA LEU A 89 -7.78 4.19 7.44
C LEU A 89 -7.86 3.12 8.54
N GLU A 90 -8.79 3.25 9.48
CA GLU A 90 -8.99 2.25 10.53
C GLU A 90 -9.37 0.88 9.94
N LYS A 91 -10.25 0.84 8.92
CA LYS A 91 -10.57 -0.41 8.23
C LYS A 91 -9.35 -1.05 7.58
N VAL A 92 -8.47 -0.25 6.97
CA VAL A 92 -7.22 -0.74 6.36
C VAL A 92 -6.25 -1.23 7.43
N ILE A 93 -6.08 -0.53 8.54
CA ILE A 93 -5.25 -0.98 9.67
C ILE A 93 -5.74 -2.34 10.19
N GLN A 94 -7.05 -2.46 10.46
CA GLN A 94 -7.64 -3.71 10.95
C GLN A 94 -7.57 -4.85 9.92
N HIS A 95 -7.59 -4.54 8.62
CA HIS A 95 -7.43 -5.54 7.58
C HIS A 95 -6.10 -6.31 7.69
N TYR A 96 -5.05 -5.69 8.23
CA TYR A 96 -3.74 -6.33 8.41
C TYR A 96 -3.62 -7.17 9.69
N LYS A 97 -4.65 -7.17 10.57
CA LYS A 97 -4.64 -7.98 11.79
C LYS A 97 -4.44 -9.45 11.47
N GLY A 98 -3.41 -10.06 12.08
CA GLY A 98 -3.07 -11.47 11.90
C GLY A 98 -2.45 -11.81 10.53
N LYS A 99 -2.18 -10.83 9.66
CA LYS A 99 -1.58 -11.07 8.36
C LYS A 99 -0.06 -11.00 8.40
N GLU A 100 0.57 -11.74 7.50
CA GLU A 100 1.98 -11.55 7.16
C GLU A 100 2.10 -10.32 6.25
N ILE A 101 3.05 -9.43 6.55
CA ILE A 101 3.27 -8.19 5.82
C ILE A 101 4.72 -8.03 5.37
N PHE A 102 4.92 -7.25 4.32
CA PHE A 102 6.23 -6.94 3.72
C PHE A 102 6.44 -5.43 3.71
N VAL A 103 7.58 -4.97 4.24
CA VAL A 103 7.91 -3.56 4.44
C VAL A 103 9.20 -3.24 3.70
N ARG A 104 9.22 -2.11 2.99
CA ARG A 104 10.39 -1.61 2.25
C ARG A 104 10.65 -0.15 2.63
N ASP A 105 11.85 0.13 3.13
CA ASP A 105 12.39 1.47 3.20
C ASP A 105 12.98 1.83 1.82
N ALA A 106 12.61 2.99 1.29
CA ALA A 106 13.06 3.47 -0.01
C ALA A 106 13.18 5.01 -0.02
N TYR A 107 13.90 5.53 -1.02
CA TYR A 107 14.03 6.96 -1.27
C TYR A 107 13.26 7.34 -2.55
N ALA A 108 12.73 8.56 -2.57
CA ALA A 108 12.18 9.20 -3.74
C ALA A 108 12.87 10.57 -3.91
N CYS A 109 13.25 10.91 -5.14
CA CYS A 109 13.90 12.16 -5.50
C CYS A 109 13.09 12.89 -6.58
#